data_AF-A0AAW6TK98-F1
#
_entry.id   AF-A0AAW6TK98-F1
#
_cell.length_a   1.000
_cell.length_b   1.000
_cell.length_c   1.000
_cell.angle_alpha   90.00
_cell.angle_beta   90.00
_cell.angle_gamma   90.00
#
_symmetry.space_group_name_H-M   'P 1'
#
loop_
_entity.id
_entity.type
_entity.pdbx_description
1 polymer ?
#
loop_
_entity_poly.entity_id
_entity_poly.type
_entity_poly.pdbx_seq_one_letter_code
_entity_poly.pdbx_strand_id
1 'polypeptide(L)'
;MRTYKISFFTLLMLVFFSQNIVSQTDFNKLDEKGKKHGVWKGFYEESKRPRYEGTFEHGKEIGVFNFYDDTKAKSIIATREFNAKDNSAYTIFYDQNKNKVSEGKVVNKLFEGQWKYYHQASKNIMTTEHYVNGKLEGLRTVFYLSGKIAEEISYKNNLKNGFYKKYTEKGILLEESMFKNNIYSGLAIFSDTNGNVVSKGQFVNGKKSGIWQFFEKGKLLKETNMSFPENATKSKNN
;
A
#
# COMPACT_ATOMS: atom_id res chain seq x y z
N MET A 1 -27.79 -77.62 46.75
CA MET A 1 -28.15 -77.43 45.33
C MET A 1 -28.66 -75.99 45.16
N ARG A 2 -27.77 -75.06 44.80
CA ARG A 2 -28.06 -73.62 44.67
C ARG A 2 -27.66 -73.22 43.26
N THR A 3 -28.64 -72.89 42.44
CA THR A 3 -28.49 -72.53 41.02
C THR A 3 -28.07 -71.06 40.90
N TYR A 4 -26.90 -70.80 40.33
CA TYR A 4 -26.48 -69.46 39.91
C TYR A 4 -26.86 -69.23 38.45
N LYS A 5 -27.70 -68.22 38.19
CA LYS A 5 -27.99 -67.74 36.82
C LYS A 5 -26.83 -66.84 36.38
N ILE A 6 -26.10 -67.26 35.36
CA ILE A 6 -25.07 -66.46 34.68
C ILE A 6 -25.80 -65.60 33.63
N SER A 7 -25.84 -64.28 33.84
CA SER A 7 -26.38 -63.33 32.87
C SER A 7 -25.32 -63.02 31.83
N PHE A 8 -25.59 -63.38 30.57
CA PHE A 8 -24.74 -63.10 29.42
C PHE A 8 -24.91 -61.63 29.02
N PHE A 9 -23.88 -60.80 29.20
CA PHE A 9 -23.89 -59.41 28.75
C PHE A 9 -23.30 -59.35 27.33
N THR A 10 -24.16 -59.29 26.32
CA THR A 10 -23.74 -59.09 24.92
C THR A 10 -23.24 -57.66 24.72
N LEU A 11 -21.93 -57.53 24.50
CA LEU A 11 -21.28 -56.27 24.11
C LEU A 11 -21.60 -55.96 22.64
N LEU A 12 -22.52 -55.01 22.41
CA LEU A 12 -22.86 -54.51 21.09
C LEU A 12 -21.78 -53.51 20.63
N MET A 13 -20.85 -53.96 19.80
CA MET A 13 -19.87 -53.09 19.10
C MET A 13 -20.61 -52.25 18.04
N LEU A 14 -20.92 -51.00 18.38
CA LEU A 14 -21.38 -49.99 17.43
C LEU A 14 -20.19 -49.52 16.58
N VAL A 15 -20.06 -50.08 15.38
CA VAL A 15 -19.17 -49.56 14.33
C VAL A 15 -19.76 -48.26 13.81
N PHE A 16 -19.25 -47.12 14.26
CA PHE A 16 -19.53 -45.83 13.65
C PHE A 16 -18.84 -45.77 12.28
N PHE A 17 -19.58 -46.08 11.21
CA PHE A 17 -19.21 -45.65 9.88
C PHE A 17 -19.36 -44.13 9.82
N SER A 18 -18.25 -43.39 9.97
CA SER A 18 -18.22 -41.98 9.60
C SER A 18 -18.31 -41.89 8.08
N GLN A 19 -19.52 -41.62 7.61
CA GLN A 19 -19.74 -41.13 6.25
C GLN A 19 -18.98 -39.80 6.14
N ASN A 20 -17.78 -39.84 5.57
CA ASN A 20 -17.17 -38.65 5.02
C ASN A 20 -18.06 -38.21 3.86
N ILE A 21 -19.04 -37.34 4.13
CA ILE A 21 -19.66 -36.56 3.09
C ILE A 21 -18.55 -35.63 2.59
N VAL A 22 -17.82 -36.10 1.59
CA VAL A 22 -17.08 -35.22 0.70
C VAL A 22 -18.16 -34.44 -0.03
N SER A 23 -18.61 -33.34 0.57
CA SER A 23 -19.30 -32.30 -0.18
C SER A 23 -18.24 -31.77 -1.14
N GLN A 24 -18.23 -32.31 -2.35
CA GLN A 24 -17.60 -31.66 -3.48
C GLN A 24 -18.38 -30.36 -3.62
N THR A 25 -17.89 -29.27 -3.03
CA THR A 25 -18.56 -27.98 -3.13
C THR A 25 -18.43 -27.59 -4.60
N ASP A 26 -19.47 -27.88 -5.38
CA ASP A 26 -19.55 -27.43 -6.76
C ASP A 26 -19.31 -25.93 -6.78
N PHE A 27 -18.35 -25.51 -7.59
CA PHE A 27 -18.01 -24.12 -7.76
C PHE A 27 -18.49 -23.61 -9.11
N ASN A 28 -18.55 -22.29 -9.27
CA ASN A 28 -18.96 -21.62 -10.51
C ASN A 28 -20.43 -21.87 -10.89
N LYS A 29 -21.32 -21.99 -9.89
CA LYS A 29 -22.76 -22.07 -10.11
C LYS A 29 -23.38 -20.70 -10.41
N LEU A 30 -24.49 -20.73 -11.15
CA LEU A 30 -25.35 -19.59 -11.42
C LEU A 30 -26.66 -19.74 -10.65
N ASP A 31 -27.27 -18.62 -10.25
CA ASP A 31 -28.64 -18.58 -9.76
C ASP A 31 -29.66 -18.66 -10.90
N GLU A 32 -30.95 -18.71 -10.56
CA GLU A 32 -32.06 -18.77 -11.51
C GLU A 32 -32.09 -17.61 -12.52
N LYS A 33 -31.41 -16.50 -12.22
CA LYS A 33 -31.30 -15.31 -13.09
C LYS A 33 -30.00 -15.29 -13.89
N GLY A 34 -29.24 -16.38 -13.88
CA GLY A 34 -27.96 -16.49 -14.58
C GLY A 34 -26.83 -15.70 -13.94
N LYS A 35 -26.95 -15.28 -12.67
CA LYS A 35 -25.90 -14.55 -11.96
C LYS A 35 -25.05 -15.48 -11.11
N LYS A 36 -23.80 -15.10 -10.87
CA LYS A 36 -22.86 -15.85 -10.03
C LYS A 36 -23.44 -16.10 -8.63
N HIS A 37 -23.46 -17.35 -8.17
CA HIS A 37 -23.96 -17.69 -6.84
C HIS A 37 -23.15 -18.82 -6.22
N GLY A 38 -22.85 -18.71 -4.93
CA GLY A 38 -22.04 -19.65 -4.17
C GLY A 38 -20.53 -19.50 -4.41
N VAL A 39 -19.79 -20.56 -4.13
CA VAL A 39 -18.32 -20.58 -4.27
C VAL A 39 -17.94 -20.48 -5.75
N TRP A 40 -16.98 -19.62 -6.03
CA TRP A 40 -16.45 -19.39 -7.37
C TRP A 40 -14.93 -19.51 -7.37
N LYS A 41 -14.42 -20.17 -8.40
CA LYS A 41 -13.00 -20.37 -8.65
C LYS A 41 -12.66 -19.91 -10.06
N GLY A 42 -11.76 -18.94 -10.14
CA GLY A 42 -11.12 -18.56 -11.40
C GLY A 42 -9.79 -19.28 -11.55
N PHE A 43 -9.37 -19.55 -12.79
CA PHE A 43 -8.14 -20.26 -13.11
C PHE A 43 -7.27 -19.43 -14.05
N TYR A 44 -5.96 -19.61 -13.97
CA TYR A 44 -5.01 -19.14 -14.97
C TYR A 44 -5.25 -19.88 -16.30
N GLU A 45 -5.10 -19.16 -17.41
CA GLU A 45 -5.46 -19.68 -18.73
C GLU A 45 -4.57 -20.83 -19.18
N GLU A 46 -3.25 -20.70 -19.02
CA GLU A 46 -2.28 -21.70 -19.48
C GLU A 46 -2.14 -22.85 -18.47
N SER A 47 -1.78 -22.53 -17.23
CA SER A 47 -1.45 -23.53 -16.22
C SER A 47 -2.66 -24.26 -15.64
N LYS A 48 -3.87 -23.71 -15.84
CA LYS A 48 -5.12 -24.12 -15.19
C LYS A 48 -5.06 -24.13 -13.66
N ARG A 49 -4.08 -23.46 -13.04
CA ARG A 49 -4.00 -23.32 -11.58
C ARG A 49 -5.03 -22.33 -11.08
N PRO A 50 -5.53 -22.48 -9.83
CA PRO A 50 -6.43 -21.49 -9.23
C PRO A 50 -5.78 -20.11 -9.23
N ARG A 51 -6.51 -19.11 -9.73
CA ARG A 51 -6.13 -17.70 -9.72
C ARG A 51 -6.82 -16.96 -8.58
N TYR A 52 -8.07 -17.31 -8.30
CA TYR A 52 -8.80 -16.80 -7.15
C TYR A 52 -9.89 -17.78 -6.71
N GLU A 53 -10.29 -17.65 -5.45
CA GLU A 53 -11.47 -18.28 -4.88
C GLU A 53 -12.22 -17.28 -4.00
N GLY A 54 -13.55 -17.30 -4.07
CA GLY A 54 -14.41 -16.44 -3.25
C GLY A 54 -15.89 -16.81 -3.39
N THR A 55 -16.77 -16.07 -2.72
CA THR A 55 -18.21 -16.35 -2.74
C THR A 55 -18.96 -15.22 -3.42
N PHE A 56 -19.91 -15.57 -4.29
CA PHE A 56 -20.87 -14.63 -4.85
C PHE A 56 -22.27 -14.89 -4.29
N GLU A 57 -23.01 -13.82 -4.07
CA GLU A 57 -24.44 -13.85 -3.76
C GLU A 57 -25.16 -12.98 -4.79
N HIS A 58 -25.93 -13.63 -5.67
CA HIS A 58 -26.69 -12.97 -6.75
C HIS A 58 -25.86 -12.02 -7.63
N GLY A 59 -24.64 -12.44 -7.95
CA GLY A 59 -23.67 -11.69 -8.74
C GLY A 59 -22.81 -10.70 -7.95
N LYS A 60 -23.06 -10.51 -6.65
CA LYS A 60 -22.27 -9.63 -5.78
C LYS A 60 -21.20 -10.43 -5.03
N GLU A 61 -19.96 -9.95 -5.01
CA GLU A 61 -18.90 -10.50 -4.18
C GLU A 61 -19.24 -10.34 -2.68
N ILE A 62 -19.13 -11.42 -1.91
CA ILE A 62 -19.31 -11.41 -0.46
C ILE A 62 -18.17 -12.14 0.26
N GLY A 63 -17.87 -11.71 1.49
CA GLY A 63 -16.85 -12.32 2.32
C GLY A 63 -15.44 -12.15 1.75
N VAL A 64 -14.56 -13.11 2.04
CA VAL A 64 -13.14 -13.03 1.67
C VAL A 64 -12.89 -13.75 0.36
N PHE A 65 -12.23 -13.05 -0.56
CA PHE A 65 -11.63 -13.60 -1.76
C PHE A 65 -10.14 -13.80 -1.53
N ASN A 66 -9.64 -14.98 -1.88
CA ASN A 66 -8.22 -15.30 -1.92
C ASN A 66 -7.73 -15.25 -3.36
N PHE A 67 -6.57 -14.64 -3.58
CA PHE A 67 -5.89 -14.59 -4.88
C PHE A 67 -4.57 -15.32 -4.76
N TYR A 68 -4.29 -16.20 -5.72
CA TYR A 68 -3.13 -17.07 -5.71
C TYR A 68 -2.16 -16.70 -6.82
N ASP A 69 -0.87 -16.95 -6.62
CA ASP A 69 0.10 -16.90 -7.72
C ASP A 69 -0.03 -18.07 -8.69
N ASP A 70 0.64 -17.97 -9.84
CA ASP A 70 0.69 -19.04 -10.83
C ASP A 70 1.88 -20.00 -10.62
N THR A 71 2.24 -20.26 -9.37
CA THR A 71 3.26 -21.28 -9.06
C THR A 71 2.60 -22.60 -8.69
N LYS A 72 3.38 -23.69 -8.65
CA LYS A 72 2.87 -24.96 -8.11
C LYS A 72 2.50 -24.86 -6.63
N ALA A 73 3.09 -23.92 -5.89
CA ALA A 73 2.81 -23.69 -4.48
C ALA A 73 1.44 -23.01 -4.26
N LYS A 74 0.92 -22.28 -5.26
CA LYS A 74 -0.37 -21.57 -5.20
C LYS A 74 -0.43 -20.66 -3.97
N SER A 75 0.61 -19.87 -3.78
CA SER A 75 0.72 -19.00 -2.61
C SER A 75 -0.33 -17.91 -2.68
N ILE A 76 -0.96 -17.57 -1.55
CA ILE A 76 -1.87 -16.43 -1.48
C ILE A 76 -1.04 -15.15 -1.61
N ILE A 77 -1.31 -14.38 -2.66
CA ILE A 77 -0.64 -13.11 -2.96
C ILE A 77 -1.53 -11.90 -2.64
N ALA A 78 -2.84 -12.11 -2.50
CA ALA A 78 -3.73 -11.08 -2.01
C ALA A 78 -5.01 -11.66 -1.39
N THR A 79 -5.60 -10.91 -0.47
CA THR A 79 -6.96 -11.13 0.02
C THR A 79 -7.81 -9.89 -0.22
N ARG A 80 -9.11 -10.08 -0.44
CA ARG A 80 -10.11 -9.01 -0.49
C ARG A 80 -11.32 -9.38 0.34
N GLU A 81 -11.57 -8.66 1.41
CA GLU A 81 -12.77 -8.81 2.22
C GLU A 81 -13.82 -7.81 1.75
N PHE A 82 -14.86 -8.30 1.08
CA PHE A 82 -15.95 -7.49 0.54
C PHE A 82 -16.97 -7.15 1.61
N ASN A 83 -17.32 -5.87 1.69
CA ASN A 83 -18.37 -5.39 2.57
C ASN A 83 -19.75 -5.65 1.93
N ALA A 84 -20.61 -6.39 2.64
CA ALA A 84 -21.94 -6.73 2.13
C ALA A 84 -22.84 -5.49 1.91
N LYS A 85 -22.60 -4.38 2.64
CA LYS A 85 -23.46 -3.19 2.63
C LYS A 85 -23.14 -2.21 1.51
N ASP A 86 -21.90 -2.18 1.02
CA ASP A 86 -21.47 -1.27 -0.04
C ASP A 86 -20.64 -2.00 -1.11
N ASN A 87 -20.00 -1.26 -2.01
CA ASN A 87 -19.11 -1.79 -3.04
C ASN A 87 -17.64 -1.70 -2.63
N SER A 88 -17.37 -1.70 -1.33
CA SER A 88 -16.01 -1.62 -0.81
C SER A 88 -15.46 -2.99 -0.45
N ALA A 89 -14.13 -3.08 -0.52
CA ALA A 89 -13.39 -4.22 0.00
C ALA A 89 -12.13 -3.74 0.71
N TYR A 90 -11.74 -4.42 1.79
CA TYR A 90 -10.41 -4.26 2.36
C TYR A 90 -9.45 -5.23 1.67
N THR A 91 -8.38 -4.70 1.09
CA THR A 91 -7.40 -5.48 0.32
C THR A 91 -6.10 -5.57 1.10
N ILE A 92 -5.50 -6.76 1.11
CA ILE A 92 -4.14 -7.00 1.61
C ILE A 92 -3.35 -7.71 0.52
N PHE A 93 -2.14 -7.23 0.25
CA PHE A 93 -1.17 -7.88 -0.63
C PHE A 93 -0.05 -8.53 0.19
N TYR A 94 0.43 -9.68 -0.26
CA TYR A 94 1.47 -10.45 0.41
C TYR A 94 2.66 -10.73 -0.51
N ASP A 95 3.84 -10.89 0.08
CA ASP A 95 4.99 -11.48 -0.60
C ASP A 95 4.90 -13.01 -0.64
N GLN A 96 5.88 -13.65 -1.27
CA GLN A 96 5.98 -15.12 -1.37
C GLN A 96 6.14 -15.83 -0.02
N ASN A 97 6.57 -15.10 1.02
CA ASN A 97 6.75 -15.59 2.39
C ASN A 97 5.54 -15.27 3.28
N LYS A 98 4.42 -14.79 2.70
CA LYS A 98 3.20 -14.37 3.39
C LYS A 98 3.36 -13.13 4.28
N ASN A 99 4.42 -12.36 4.11
CA ASN A 99 4.52 -11.06 4.77
C ASN A 99 3.61 -10.05 4.07
N LYS A 100 2.97 -9.16 4.83
CA LYS A 100 2.15 -8.09 4.25
C LYS A 100 3.05 -7.10 3.52
N VAL A 101 2.70 -6.80 2.27
CA VAL A 101 3.39 -5.81 1.41
C VAL A 101 2.63 -4.49 1.46
N SER A 102 1.31 -4.55 1.33
CA SER A 102 0.45 -3.37 1.46
C SER A 102 -0.97 -3.75 1.84
N GLU A 103 -1.71 -2.78 2.38
CA GLU A 103 -3.12 -2.93 2.70
C GLU A 103 -3.87 -1.59 2.58
N GLY A 104 -5.15 -1.67 2.25
CA GLY A 104 -6.02 -0.50 2.17
C GLY A 104 -7.41 -0.81 1.66
N LYS A 105 -8.28 0.21 1.72
CA LYS A 105 -9.66 0.12 1.25
C LYS A 105 -9.71 0.37 -0.26
N VAL A 106 -10.59 -0.39 -0.92
CA VAL A 106 -10.97 -0.22 -2.32
C VAL A 106 -12.47 0.06 -2.35
N VAL A 107 -12.92 1.02 -3.14
CA VAL A 107 -14.34 1.29 -3.41
C VAL A 107 -14.52 1.33 -4.92
N ASN A 108 -15.49 0.57 -5.45
CA ASN A 108 -15.72 0.48 -6.90
C ASN A 108 -14.44 0.15 -7.70
N LYS A 109 -13.60 -0.74 -7.15
CA LYS A 109 -12.29 -1.15 -7.72
C LYS A 109 -11.21 -0.06 -7.75
N LEU A 110 -11.44 1.09 -7.12
CA LEU A 110 -10.48 2.18 -6.98
C LEU A 110 -9.96 2.27 -5.54
N PHE A 111 -8.69 2.64 -5.36
CA PHE A 111 -8.12 2.87 -4.02
C PHE A 111 -8.84 4.02 -3.32
N GLU A 112 -9.12 3.85 -2.03
CA GLU A 112 -9.88 4.82 -1.24
C GLU A 112 -9.33 4.88 0.20
N GLY A 113 -9.26 6.09 0.73
CA GLY A 113 -8.75 6.35 2.07
C GLY A 113 -7.26 6.03 2.21
N GLN A 114 -6.85 5.69 3.43
CA GLN A 114 -5.45 5.43 3.73
C GLN A 114 -5.00 4.04 3.24
N TRP A 115 -3.92 4.02 2.47
CA TRP A 115 -3.15 2.84 2.11
C TRP A 115 -1.84 2.82 2.89
N LYS A 116 -1.44 1.61 3.31
CA LYS A 116 -0.19 1.36 4.04
C LYS A 116 0.66 0.40 3.22
N TYR A 117 1.95 0.69 3.19
CA TYR A 117 2.97 -0.16 2.58
C TYR A 117 4.02 -0.47 3.64
N TYR A 118 4.50 -1.70 3.66
CA TYR A 118 5.40 -2.20 4.69
C TYR A 118 6.82 -2.35 4.19
N HIS A 119 7.78 -2.23 5.11
CA HIS A 119 9.15 -2.63 4.86
C HIS A 119 9.21 -4.13 4.59
N GLN A 120 10.17 -4.54 3.75
CA GLN A 120 10.33 -5.94 3.36
C GLN A 120 10.45 -6.86 4.59
N ALA A 121 9.65 -7.94 4.60
CA ALA A 121 9.60 -8.92 5.69
C ALA A 121 9.45 -8.30 7.10
N SER A 122 8.77 -7.15 7.21
CA SER A 122 8.59 -6.41 8.45
C SER A 122 7.14 -5.99 8.66
N LYS A 123 6.76 -5.79 9.92
CA LYS A 123 5.47 -5.17 10.29
C LYS A 123 5.55 -3.64 10.32
N ASN A 124 6.75 -3.07 10.17
CA ASN A 124 6.95 -1.64 10.19
C ASN A 124 6.47 -1.01 8.88
N ILE A 125 5.71 0.08 9.01
CA ILE A 125 5.20 0.83 7.87
C ILE A 125 6.37 1.55 7.19
N MET A 126 6.47 1.40 5.87
CA MET A 126 7.39 2.12 5.01
C MET A 126 6.75 3.38 4.44
N THR A 127 5.47 3.31 4.09
CA THR A 127 4.75 4.44 3.48
C THR A 127 3.29 4.42 3.86
N THR A 128 2.72 5.60 4.12
CA THR A 128 1.27 5.82 4.11
C THR A 128 0.90 6.79 3.02
N GLU A 129 -0.18 6.47 2.30
CA GLU A 129 -0.73 7.26 1.21
C GLU A 129 -2.23 7.43 1.43
N HIS A 130 -2.80 8.55 1.00
CA HIS A 130 -4.23 8.78 1.08
C HIS A 130 -4.83 8.93 -0.32
N TYR A 131 -5.88 8.17 -0.61
CA TYR A 131 -6.52 8.13 -1.91
C TYR A 131 -7.97 8.59 -1.85
N VAL A 132 -8.41 9.31 -2.88
CA VAL A 132 -9.81 9.66 -3.12
C VAL A 132 -10.14 9.26 -4.55
N ASN A 133 -11.10 8.35 -4.74
CA ASN A 133 -11.49 7.83 -6.06
C ASN A 133 -10.30 7.35 -6.92
N GLY A 134 -9.38 6.61 -6.29
CA GLY A 134 -8.20 6.06 -6.96
C GLY A 134 -7.08 7.06 -7.25
N LYS A 135 -7.21 8.32 -6.83
CA LYS A 135 -6.16 9.33 -6.97
C LYS A 135 -5.52 9.64 -5.62
N LEU A 136 -4.20 9.69 -5.57
CA LEU A 136 -3.45 10.14 -4.41
C LEU A 136 -3.77 11.62 -4.15
N GLU A 137 -4.30 11.89 -2.97
CA GLU A 137 -4.86 13.18 -2.54
C GLU A 137 -4.56 13.37 -1.05
N GLY A 138 -3.95 14.50 -0.68
CA GLY A 138 -3.52 14.76 0.69
C GLY A 138 -2.11 14.26 0.98
N LEU A 139 -1.87 13.83 2.22
CA LEU A 139 -0.53 13.56 2.73
C LEU A 139 -0.03 12.16 2.34
N ARG A 140 1.19 12.11 1.78
CA ARG A 140 2.02 10.91 1.70
C ARG A 140 3.18 11.02 2.68
N THR A 141 3.35 10.01 3.52
CA THR A 141 4.42 9.96 4.52
C THR A 141 5.26 8.71 4.29
N VAL A 142 6.58 8.89 4.24
CA VAL A 142 7.57 7.80 4.13
C VAL A 142 8.30 7.69 5.47
N PHE A 143 8.56 6.46 5.91
CA PHE A 143 9.18 6.18 7.19
C PHE A 143 10.46 5.36 7.01
N TYR A 144 11.46 5.65 7.83
CA TYR A 144 12.60 4.77 8.06
C TYR A 144 12.15 3.45 8.69
N LEU A 145 13.01 2.43 8.64
CA LEU A 145 12.73 1.14 9.28
C LEU A 145 12.51 1.29 10.81
N SER A 146 13.15 2.28 11.44
CA SER A 146 12.93 2.65 12.84
C SER A 146 11.55 3.22 13.16
N GLY A 147 10.71 3.49 12.14
CA GLY A 147 9.39 4.11 12.28
C GLY A 147 9.43 5.64 12.34
N LYS A 148 10.62 6.26 12.28
CA LYS A 148 10.76 7.72 12.18
C LYS A 148 10.42 8.19 10.77
N ILE A 149 9.88 9.41 10.67
CA ILE A 149 9.53 10.02 9.38
C ILE A 149 10.81 10.32 8.59
N ALA A 150 10.82 9.89 7.33
CA ALA A 150 11.85 10.20 6.35
C ALA A 150 11.40 11.32 5.41
N GLU A 151 10.15 11.28 4.93
CA GLU A 151 9.60 12.27 4.01
C GLU A 151 8.11 12.51 4.26
N GLU A 152 7.66 13.74 4.07
CA GLU A 152 6.25 14.14 4.04
C GLU A 152 5.98 14.97 2.79
N ILE A 153 4.95 14.59 2.02
CA ILE A 153 4.66 15.23 0.73
C ILE A 153 3.15 15.41 0.58
N SER A 154 2.72 16.62 0.25
CA SER A 154 1.33 16.89 -0.14
C SER A 154 1.08 16.53 -1.60
N TYR A 155 -0.02 15.85 -1.87
CA TYR A 155 -0.51 15.49 -3.19
C TYR A 155 -1.90 16.06 -3.45
N LYS A 156 -2.17 16.35 -4.72
CA LYS A 156 -3.49 16.68 -5.25
C LYS A 156 -3.62 16.05 -6.64
N ASN A 157 -4.63 15.22 -6.86
CA ASN A 157 -4.86 14.51 -8.12
C ASN A 157 -3.60 13.79 -8.66
N ASN A 158 -2.91 13.00 -7.83
CA ASN A 158 -1.65 12.30 -8.15
C ASN A 158 -0.42 13.19 -8.38
N LEU A 159 -0.53 14.52 -8.23
CA LEU A 159 0.59 15.45 -8.42
C LEU A 159 1.04 16.00 -7.06
N LYS A 160 2.36 16.08 -6.84
CA LYS A 160 2.91 16.80 -5.69
C LYS A 160 2.43 18.25 -5.75
N ASN A 161 1.75 18.69 -4.71
CA ASN A 161 1.12 20.00 -4.67
C ASN A 161 0.93 20.42 -3.21
N GLY A 162 1.69 21.41 -2.77
CA GLY A 162 1.79 21.82 -1.37
C GLY A 162 3.19 21.61 -0.82
N PHE A 163 3.30 21.32 0.47
CA PHE A 163 4.60 21.19 1.13
C PHE A 163 5.29 19.86 0.82
N TYR A 164 6.61 19.88 0.92
CA TYR A 164 7.49 18.73 0.94
C TYR A 164 8.49 18.93 2.08
N LYS A 165 8.68 17.89 2.90
CA LYS A 165 9.67 17.86 3.96
C LYS A 165 10.46 16.57 3.89
N LYS A 166 11.78 16.67 4.08
CA LYS A 166 12.68 15.52 4.15
C LYS A 166 13.51 15.60 5.41
N TYR A 167 13.69 14.45 6.06
CA TYR A 167 14.37 14.33 7.34
C TYR A 167 15.51 13.31 7.24
N THR A 168 16.46 13.40 8.17
CA THR A 168 17.35 12.29 8.51
C THR A 168 16.67 11.34 9.49
N GLU A 169 17.24 10.15 9.70
CA GLU A 169 16.76 9.22 10.73
C GLU A 169 16.97 9.75 12.18
N LYS A 170 17.74 10.82 12.36
CA LYS A 170 17.83 11.53 13.65
C LYS A 170 16.72 12.57 13.84
N GLY A 171 15.84 12.76 12.84
CA GLY A 171 14.78 13.76 12.85
C GLY A 171 15.22 15.16 12.38
N ILE A 172 16.44 15.30 11.87
CA ILE A 172 16.97 16.58 11.38
C ILE A 172 16.35 16.87 10.01
N LEU A 173 15.70 18.03 9.87
CA LEU A 173 15.08 18.51 8.63
C LEU A 173 16.16 18.89 7.61
N LEU A 174 16.25 18.12 6.53
CA LEU A 174 17.19 18.32 5.42
C LEU A 174 16.64 19.26 4.34
N GLU A 175 15.32 19.21 4.13
CA GLU A 175 14.66 20.00 3.12
C GLU A 175 13.25 20.36 3.58
N GLU A 176 12.88 21.62 3.41
CA GLU A 176 11.51 22.09 3.45
C GLU A 176 11.27 22.93 2.21
N SER A 177 10.35 22.49 1.37
CA SER A 177 10.10 23.09 0.07
C SER A 177 8.64 22.99 -0.34
N MET A 178 8.28 23.72 -1.39
CA MET A 178 6.92 23.77 -1.92
C MET A 178 6.88 23.28 -3.35
N PHE A 179 5.83 22.53 -3.68
CA PHE A 179 5.55 22.01 -5.01
C PHE A 179 4.21 22.53 -5.53
N LYS A 180 4.14 22.74 -6.85
CA LYS A 180 2.91 22.95 -7.59
C LYS A 180 2.94 22.05 -8.82
N ASN A 181 2.03 21.09 -8.90
CA ASN A 181 1.92 20.13 -10.00
C ASN A 181 3.26 19.45 -10.34
N ASN A 182 3.90 18.79 -9.36
CA ASN A 182 5.21 18.13 -9.47
C ASN A 182 6.43 19.03 -9.67
N ILE A 183 6.25 20.36 -9.73
CA ILE A 183 7.32 21.32 -9.99
C ILE A 183 7.59 22.13 -8.72
N TYR A 184 8.86 22.34 -8.35
CA TYR A 184 9.20 23.26 -7.26
C TYR A 184 8.60 24.65 -7.49
N SER A 185 7.92 25.18 -6.49
CA SER A 185 7.21 26.45 -6.56
C SER A 185 6.98 27.02 -5.18
N GLY A 186 7.64 28.13 -4.85
CA GLY A 186 7.57 28.78 -3.55
C GLY A 186 8.90 28.72 -2.81
N LEU A 187 8.84 28.94 -1.50
CA LEU A 187 10.03 28.93 -0.65
C LEU A 187 10.64 27.53 -0.57
N ALA A 188 11.98 27.49 -0.48
CA ALA A 188 12.72 26.28 -0.22
C ALA A 188 13.90 26.58 0.72
N ILE A 189 14.10 25.68 1.68
CA ILE A 189 15.18 25.68 2.67
C ILE A 189 15.85 24.32 2.61
N PHE A 190 17.16 24.32 2.48
CA PHE A 190 17.99 23.13 2.51
C PHE A 190 18.97 23.23 3.66
N SER A 191 19.12 22.14 4.40
CA SER A 191 20.00 22.03 5.56
C SER A 191 20.92 20.82 5.43
N ASP A 192 22.05 20.87 6.13
CA ASP A 192 22.95 19.73 6.27
C ASP A 192 22.43 18.71 7.31
N THR A 193 23.16 17.60 7.48
CA THR A 193 22.84 16.55 8.45
C THR A 193 23.03 16.96 9.91
N ASN A 194 23.54 18.15 10.18
CA ASN A 194 23.66 18.73 11.52
C ASN A 194 22.54 19.74 11.81
N GLY A 195 21.69 20.03 10.82
CA GLY A 195 20.60 20.99 10.92
C GLY A 195 20.98 22.43 10.59
N ASN A 196 22.20 22.67 10.10
CA ASN A 196 22.58 24.00 9.64
C ASN A 196 21.97 24.24 8.27
N VAL A 197 21.27 25.37 8.11
CA VAL A 197 20.83 25.81 6.79
C VAL A 197 22.05 26.01 5.90
N VAL A 198 22.04 25.39 4.72
CA VAL A 198 23.10 25.53 3.71
C VAL A 198 22.67 26.41 2.54
N SER A 199 21.37 26.45 2.24
CA SER A 199 20.82 27.40 1.28
C SER A 199 19.32 27.61 1.47
N LYS A 200 18.84 28.80 1.13
CA LYS A 200 17.41 29.08 1.06
C LYS A 200 17.11 30.12 -0.01
N GLY A 201 15.90 30.06 -0.54
CA GLY A 201 15.42 30.99 -1.55
C GLY A 201 14.05 30.58 -2.07
N GLN A 202 13.70 31.08 -3.25
CA GLN A 202 12.43 30.78 -3.90
C GLN A 202 12.63 30.03 -5.21
N PHE A 203 11.73 29.11 -5.50
CA PHE A 203 11.53 28.52 -6.81
C PHE A 203 10.30 29.11 -7.50
N VAL A 204 10.41 29.35 -8.81
CA VAL A 204 9.32 29.69 -9.71
C VAL A 204 9.42 28.76 -10.91
N ASN A 205 8.38 27.95 -11.15
CA ASN A 205 8.32 26.98 -12.24
C ASN A 205 9.56 26.06 -12.30
N GLY A 206 10.01 25.58 -11.14
CA GLY A 206 11.11 24.62 -11.04
C GLY A 206 12.50 25.27 -11.07
N LYS A 207 12.59 26.58 -11.31
CA LYS A 207 13.85 27.31 -11.38
C LYS A 207 14.03 28.18 -10.15
N LYS A 208 15.25 28.27 -9.64
CA LYS A 208 15.63 29.24 -8.61
C LYS A 208 15.30 30.66 -9.13
N SER A 209 14.68 31.48 -8.30
CA SER A 209 14.29 32.85 -8.62
C SER A 209 14.49 33.75 -7.41
N GLY A 210 14.71 35.04 -7.66
CA GLY A 210 15.00 36.04 -6.64
C GLY A 210 16.34 35.80 -5.96
N ILE A 211 16.50 36.38 -4.77
CA ILE A 211 17.72 36.25 -3.98
C ILE A 211 17.80 34.86 -3.36
N TRP A 212 18.88 34.15 -3.68
CA TRP A 212 19.27 32.92 -3.02
C TRP A 212 20.42 33.18 -2.06
N GLN A 213 20.25 32.73 -0.83
CA GLN A 213 21.23 32.86 0.22
C GLN A 213 21.90 31.51 0.45
N PHE A 214 23.23 31.50 0.56
CA PHE A 214 24.04 30.32 0.81
C PHE A 214 24.85 30.53 2.08
N PHE A 215 24.95 29.49 2.90
CA PHE A 215 25.52 29.57 4.22
C PHE A 215 26.59 28.50 4.41
N GLU A 216 27.60 28.82 5.20
CA GLU A 216 28.62 27.89 5.65
C GLU A 216 28.81 28.04 7.15
N LYS A 217 28.69 26.94 7.90
CA LYS A 217 28.79 26.93 9.38
C LYS A 217 27.89 27.99 10.04
N GLY A 218 26.67 28.16 9.51
CA GLY A 218 25.67 29.11 10.00
C GLY A 218 25.91 30.58 9.60
N LYS A 219 27.01 30.91 8.92
CA LYS A 219 27.29 32.27 8.44
C LYS A 219 26.87 32.41 6.98
N LEU A 220 26.28 33.56 6.64
CA LEU A 220 25.97 33.90 5.25
C LEU A 220 27.28 33.98 4.45
N LEU A 221 27.46 33.09 3.49
CA LEU A 221 28.63 33.03 2.63
C LEU A 221 28.46 33.91 1.39
N LYS A 222 27.28 33.82 0.75
CA LYS A 222 26.97 34.59 -0.46
C LYS A 222 25.46 34.72 -0.68
N GLU A 223 25.11 35.77 -1.39
CA GLU A 223 23.78 35.96 -1.98
C GLU A 223 23.91 36.02 -3.50
N THR A 224 22.93 35.49 -4.23
CA THR A 224 22.93 35.52 -5.69
C THR A 224 21.51 35.76 -6.17
N ASN A 225 21.34 36.75 -7.05
CA ASN A 225 20.06 36.98 -7.70
C ASN A 225 19.87 35.95 -8.84
N MET A 226 19.03 34.96 -8.63
CA MET A 226 18.76 33.88 -9.57
C MET A 226 17.67 34.21 -10.59
N SER A 227 17.06 35.41 -10.52
CA SER A 227 16.12 35.87 -11.57
C SER A 227 16.84 36.28 -12.85
N PHE A 228 18.11 36.64 -12.76
CA PHE A 228 18.99 36.98 -13.88
C PHE A 228 20.29 36.21 -13.67
N PRO A 229 20.39 34.93 -14.08
CA PRO A 229 21.68 34.25 -14.04
C PRO A 229 22.65 35.11 -14.85
N GLU A 230 23.71 35.61 -14.20
CA GLU A 230 24.70 36.47 -14.85
C GLU A 230 25.04 35.86 -16.20
N ASN A 231 24.71 36.59 -17.28
CA ASN A 231 25.17 36.24 -18.60
C ASN A 231 26.68 36.04 -18.48
N ALA A 232 27.16 34.88 -18.95
CA ALA A 232 28.57 34.60 -19.08
C ALA A 232 29.20 35.53 -20.13
N THR A 233 29.28 36.83 -19.85
CA THR A 233 30.14 37.77 -20.56
C THR A 233 31.56 37.56 -20.06
N LYS A 234 32.20 36.51 -20.59
CA LYS A 234 33.63 36.61 -20.94
C LYS A 234 33.70 36.93 -22.43
N SER A 235 33.38 38.17 -22.80
CA SER A 235 34.04 38.76 -23.97
C SER A 235 35.47 39.05 -23.54
N LYS A 236 36.38 38.10 -23.81
CA LYS A 236 37.79 38.46 -23.89
C LYS A 236 37.98 39.22 -25.21
N ASN A 237 37.94 40.54 -25.11
CA ASN A 237 38.67 41.39 -26.05
C ASN A 237 40.16 41.31 -25.70
N ASN A 238 40.96 41.33 -26.78
CA ASN A 238 42.42 41.37 -26.92
C ASN A 238 43.05 40.03 -27.27
#